data_AF-A0A7C6SC66-F1
#
_entry.id   AF-A0A7C6SC66-F1
#
_cell.length_a   1.000
_cell.length_b   1.000
_cell.length_c   1.000
_cell.angle_alpha   90.00
_cell.angle_beta   90.00
_cell.angle_gamma   90.00
#
_symmetry.space_group_name_H-M   'P 1'
#
loop_
_entity.id
_entity.type
_entity.pdbx_description
1 polymer ?
#
loop_
_entity_poly.entity_id
_entity_poly.type
_entity_poly.pdbx_seq_one_letter_code
_entity_poly.pdbx_strand_id
1 'polypeptide(L)'
;MNKSIRVLKLPINIINQVESQEIYHIDELIMNFSDLRLAEEDIEEVRRSLGEYKKAQLHHELEGYKESKKYDFLNSKYKLENLNLSLRSMNALNNSGIKTISKLFHIIEQMEIYDVENLGTKSIIQVMESALQIVEKENLYDVIPIYSANNIIDDVAIEKMNFTQGAIASLTRLGLLTLRDIRKAYLTGELSNMFNYKTLNVVIKKVQKYYNLKPDPDFYFFKLYLIEEKLGSITYKELIQYIKDNNLDTTLKEVLEKLENRVDIIIENERIRLPFFLEKLKAVKLKKESEEILLDRFSGNTLQSVADRFNKTRERIRQIVRDRMAQIRMFYEEAFVKEYNKYVWHPQVFMKLFDLDELAFNVVKYLGNKYSFQEEFEFPEDYILELMKSKKNATFDLEKFKAELPEVFPPRIEIYGKILDKMTKREFLEYVIENFVPNEGLHKKEIIKIANKVSKENKLEFYYDKYIDIVTNTIQGLQNVRYYDYSRIDDVALESLKQILFEVDSVYSCTYFYLKHPELMQKYDIRDGYELHFILRRYFSEDEEILKIVDFNRQPMIAKKGLT
;
A
#
# COMPACT_ATOMS: atom_id res chain seq x y z
N MET A 1 -4.64 15.38 17.81
CA MET A 1 -5.78 16.30 17.71
C MET A 1 -6.80 15.89 18.77
N ASN A 2 -6.80 16.53 19.94
CA ASN A 2 -7.53 16.00 21.11
C ASN A 2 -8.97 16.53 21.17
N LYS A 3 -9.73 16.38 20.09
CA LYS A 3 -11.18 16.68 20.08
C LYS A 3 -11.91 15.44 20.57
N SER A 4 -12.91 15.59 21.44
CA SER A 4 -13.69 14.45 21.96
C SER A 4 -14.51 13.78 20.87
N ILE A 5 -14.69 12.46 20.93
CA ILE A 5 -15.65 11.76 20.05
C ILE A 5 -17.09 12.24 20.23
N ARG A 6 -17.42 12.88 21.35
CA ARG A 6 -18.75 13.43 21.63
C ARG A 6 -19.12 14.63 20.74
N VAL A 7 -18.18 15.18 19.98
CA VAL A 7 -18.48 16.19 18.96
C VAL A 7 -19.10 15.57 17.70
N LEU A 8 -19.01 14.24 17.56
CA LEU A 8 -19.70 13.50 16.51
C LEU A 8 -21.20 13.51 16.78
N LYS A 9 -21.99 13.58 15.71
CA LYS A 9 -23.45 13.51 15.78
C LYS A 9 -23.88 12.04 15.94
N LEU A 10 -23.51 11.44 17.07
CA LEU A 10 -23.77 10.05 17.40
C LEU A 10 -24.78 9.92 18.55
N PRO A 11 -25.63 8.88 18.52
CA PRO A 11 -26.41 8.46 19.67
C PRO A 11 -25.54 8.22 20.91
N ILE A 12 -26.02 8.62 22.09
CA ILE A 12 -25.25 8.54 23.35
C ILE A 12 -24.87 7.10 23.73
N ASN A 13 -25.71 6.11 23.36
CA ASN A 13 -25.41 4.69 23.56
C ASN A 13 -24.17 4.25 22.76
N ILE A 14 -24.05 4.67 21.49
CA ILE A 14 -22.89 4.37 20.65
C ILE A 14 -21.64 5.04 21.22
N ILE A 15 -21.75 6.32 21.61
CA ILE A 15 -20.67 7.05 22.29
C ILE A 15 -20.18 6.28 23.52
N ASN A 16 -21.09 5.84 24.39
CA ASN A 16 -20.73 5.11 25.61
C ASN A 16 -20.05 3.76 25.30
N GLN A 17 -20.47 3.07 24.24
CA GLN A 17 -19.82 1.82 23.81
C GLN A 17 -18.40 2.07 23.27
N VAL A 18 -18.19 3.15 22.51
CA VAL A 18 -16.85 3.56 22.05
C VAL A 18 -15.97 3.95 23.24
N GLU A 19 -16.50 4.75 24.18
CA GLU A 19 -15.78 5.15 25.40
C GLU A 19 -15.43 3.95 26.30
N SER A 20 -16.25 2.89 26.31
CA SER A 20 -15.96 1.66 27.05
C SER A 20 -14.74 0.90 26.53
N GLN A 21 -14.30 1.22 25.30
CA GLN A 21 -13.09 0.69 24.67
C GLN A 21 -11.90 1.65 24.84
N GLU A 22 -11.97 2.58 25.79
CA GLU A 22 -10.94 3.59 26.09
C GLU A 22 -10.63 4.56 24.94
N ILE A 23 -11.56 4.73 24.00
CA ILE A 23 -11.48 5.70 22.91
C ILE A 23 -12.31 6.93 23.30
N TYR A 24 -11.66 8.06 23.54
CA TYR A 24 -12.31 9.29 23.99
C TYR A 24 -12.15 10.44 23.00
N HIS A 25 -11.15 10.35 22.12
CA HIS A 25 -10.81 11.39 21.17
C HIS A 25 -10.93 10.95 19.70
N ILE A 26 -11.14 11.92 18.82
CA ILE A 26 -11.30 11.68 17.37
C ILE A 26 -10.05 11.05 16.76
N ASP A 27 -8.85 11.48 17.16
CA ASP A 27 -7.61 10.91 16.64
C ASP A 27 -7.41 9.45 17.09
N GLU A 28 -7.75 9.13 18.33
CA GLU A 28 -7.82 7.73 18.81
C GLU A 28 -8.83 6.92 18.01
N LEU A 29 -10.02 7.49 17.76
CA LEU A 29 -11.05 6.83 16.96
C LEU A 29 -10.59 6.57 15.52
N ILE A 30 -9.92 7.54 14.89
CA ILE A 30 -9.38 7.37 13.53
C ILE A 30 -8.32 6.26 13.50
N MET A 31 -7.43 6.22 14.49
CA MET A 31 -6.35 5.23 14.54
C MET A 31 -6.84 3.81 14.82
N ASN A 32 -7.89 3.66 15.64
CA ASN A 32 -8.38 2.36 16.10
C ASN A 32 -9.72 1.97 15.44
N PHE A 33 -10.13 2.67 14.37
CA PHE A 33 -11.45 2.48 13.75
C PHE A 33 -11.69 1.03 13.30
N SER A 34 -10.66 0.39 12.74
CA SER A 34 -10.73 -1.01 12.28
C SER A 34 -10.86 -2.02 13.41
N ASP A 35 -10.47 -1.65 14.63
CA ASP A 35 -10.44 -2.52 15.81
C ASP A 35 -11.67 -2.33 16.72
N LEU A 36 -12.62 -1.46 16.31
CA LEU A 36 -13.85 -1.19 17.05
C LEU A 36 -14.71 -2.45 17.18
N ARG A 37 -15.06 -2.77 18.42
CA ARG A 37 -15.96 -3.89 18.75
C ARG A 37 -17.37 -3.38 18.98
N LEU A 38 -18.12 -3.17 17.91
CA LEU A 38 -19.52 -2.71 17.91
C LEU A 38 -20.36 -3.59 16.98
N ALA A 39 -21.69 -3.47 17.05
CA ALA A 39 -22.56 -4.08 16.04
C ALA A 39 -22.34 -3.42 14.66
N GLU A 40 -22.56 -4.14 13.56
CA GLU A 40 -22.30 -3.59 12.21
C GLU A 40 -23.07 -2.29 11.95
N GLU A 41 -24.34 -2.21 12.38
CA GLU A 41 -25.17 -1.00 12.25
C GLU A 41 -24.53 0.20 12.99
N ASP A 42 -24.00 -0.03 14.19
CA ASP A 42 -23.31 1.00 14.97
C ASP A 42 -21.98 1.40 14.30
N ILE A 43 -21.22 0.45 13.72
CA ILE A 43 -19.98 0.74 12.98
C ILE A 43 -20.26 1.65 11.78
N GLU A 44 -21.32 1.36 11.01
CA GLU A 44 -21.70 2.20 9.87
C GLU A 44 -22.11 3.61 10.32
N GLU A 45 -22.83 3.73 11.44
CA GLU A 45 -23.22 5.02 11.99
C GLU A 45 -22.01 5.83 12.48
N VAL A 46 -21.05 5.19 13.16
CA VAL A 46 -19.77 5.82 13.51
C VAL A 46 -19.00 6.23 12.26
N ARG A 47 -18.93 5.37 11.23
CA ARG A 47 -18.27 5.69 9.96
C ARG A 47 -18.86 6.92 9.31
N ARG A 48 -20.19 6.96 9.21
CA ARG A 48 -20.94 8.07 8.61
C ARG A 48 -20.68 9.37 9.37
N SER A 49 -20.88 9.37 10.70
CA SER A 49 -20.69 10.58 11.49
C SER A 49 -19.23 11.05 11.50
N LEU A 50 -18.27 10.12 11.54
CA LEU A 50 -16.85 10.46 11.47
C LEU A 50 -16.47 11.02 10.09
N GLY A 51 -17.02 10.46 9.01
CA GLY A 51 -16.84 10.96 7.65
C GLY A 51 -17.38 12.38 7.46
N GLU A 52 -18.60 12.65 7.94
CA GLU A 52 -19.19 14.00 7.94
C GLU A 52 -18.33 14.99 8.72
N TYR A 53 -17.84 14.57 9.89
CA TYR A 53 -16.97 15.40 10.71
C TYR A 53 -15.63 15.69 10.02
N LYS A 54 -14.94 14.67 9.48
CA LYS A 54 -13.69 14.84 8.72
C LYS A 54 -13.89 15.80 7.55
N LYS A 55 -14.99 15.65 6.80
CA LYS A 55 -15.33 16.53 5.68
C LYS A 55 -15.55 17.97 6.13
N ALA A 56 -16.31 18.19 7.20
CA ALA A 56 -16.54 19.53 7.73
C ALA A 56 -15.23 20.20 8.18
N GLN A 57 -14.34 19.47 8.86
CA GLN A 57 -13.05 20.01 9.27
C GLN A 57 -12.11 20.28 8.09
N LEU A 58 -12.09 19.40 7.08
CA LEU A 58 -11.39 19.64 5.82
C LEU A 58 -11.86 20.94 5.15
N HIS A 59 -13.17 21.18 5.11
CA HIS A 59 -13.71 22.41 4.54
C HIS A 59 -13.22 23.64 5.32
N HIS A 60 -13.23 23.58 6.65
CA HIS A 60 -12.72 24.65 7.50
C HIS A 60 -11.23 24.91 7.27
N GLU A 61 -10.40 23.87 7.13
CA GLU A 61 -8.98 24.01 6.80
C GLU A 61 -8.76 24.72 5.46
N LEU A 62 -9.53 24.34 4.43
CA LEU A 62 -9.42 24.92 3.10
C LEU A 62 -9.97 26.36 3.04
N GLU A 63 -11.14 26.63 3.61
CA GLU A 63 -11.77 27.96 3.63
C GLU A 63 -11.03 28.94 4.54
N GLY A 64 -10.37 28.42 5.59
CA GLY A 64 -9.75 29.22 6.64
C GLY A 64 -10.78 29.83 7.58
N TYR A 65 -10.30 30.56 8.58
CA TYR A 65 -11.19 31.28 9.49
C TYR A 65 -11.79 32.50 8.79
N LYS A 66 -13.10 32.49 8.57
CA LYS A 66 -13.85 33.70 8.20
C LYS A 66 -14.60 34.20 9.43
N GLU A 67 -14.51 35.50 9.69
CA GLU A 67 -15.21 36.12 10.81
C GLU A 67 -16.72 35.91 10.62
N SER A 68 -17.31 35.12 11.51
CA SER A 68 -18.71 34.73 11.38
C SER A 68 -19.61 35.95 11.58
N LYS A 69 -20.51 36.23 10.63
CA LYS A 69 -21.53 37.29 10.78
C LYS A 69 -22.70 36.87 11.69
N LYS A 70 -22.58 35.71 12.35
CA LYS A 70 -23.62 35.08 13.16
C LYS A 70 -24.21 36.01 14.22
N TYR A 71 -23.42 36.96 14.74
CA TYR A 71 -23.86 37.88 15.80
C TYR A 71 -24.08 39.32 15.35
N ASP A 72 -23.96 39.62 14.04
CA ASP A 72 -24.03 41.00 13.56
C ASP A 72 -25.39 41.65 13.82
N PHE A 73 -26.46 40.86 13.87
CA PHE A 73 -27.79 41.34 14.23
C PHE A 73 -27.83 41.99 15.63
N LEU A 74 -26.97 41.55 16.56
CA LEU A 74 -26.88 42.13 17.91
C LEU A 74 -26.33 43.55 17.90
N ASN A 75 -25.47 43.90 16.93
CA ASN A 75 -24.90 45.25 16.84
C ASN A 75 -25.95 46.32 16.55
N SER A 76 -27.06 45.94 15.91
CA SER A 76 -28.19 46.85 15.67
C SER A 76 -29.03 47.10 16.92
N LYS A 77 -29.04 46.14 17.85
CA LYS A 77 -29.86 46.17 19.07
C LYS A 77 -29.11 46.68 20.30
N TYR A 78 -27.80 46.43 20.36
CA TYR A 78 -26.96 46.67 21.53
C TYR A 78 -25.69 47.40 21.13
N LYS A 79 -25.24 48.31 21.99
CA LYS A 79 -23.94 48.98 21.90
C LYS A 79 -23.10 48.64 23.11
N LEU A 80 -21.79 48.51 22.91
CA LEU A 80 -20.86 48.16 23.98
C LEU A 80 -20.88 49.21 25.11
N GLU A 81 -21.02 50.49 24.74
CA GLU A 81 -21.16 51.64 25.65
C GLU A 81 -22.37 51.53 26.58
N ASN A 82 -23.43 50.83 26.14
CA ASN A 82 -24.69 50.70 26.88
C ASN A 82 -24.69 49.54 27.87
N LEU A 83 -23.61 48.77 27.97
CA LEU A 83 -23.49 47.63 28.88
C LEU A 83 -23.17 48.02 30.33
N ASN A 84 -23.15 49.31 30.68
CA ASN A 84 -22.81 49.82 32.02
C ASN A 84 -21.50 49.24 32.59
N LEU A 85 -20.54 48.95 31.71
CA LEU A 85 -19.23 48.42 32.07
C LEU A 85 -18.39 49.51 32.76
N SER A 86 -17.49 49.10 33.66
CA SER A 86 -16.55 50.03 34.28
C SER A 86 -15.66 50.69 33.20
N LEU A 87 -15.19 51.92 33.46
CA LEU A 87 -14.31 52.64 32.52
C LEU A 87 -13.06 51.81 32.17
N ARG A 88 -12.54 51.05 33.15
CA ARG A 88 -11.42 50.12 32.95
C ARG A 88 -11.77 49.00 31.98
N SER A 89 -12.91 48.35 32.19
CA SER A 89 -13.40 47.27 31.32
C SER A 89 -13.61 47.77 29.89
N MET A 90 -14.24 48.94 29.73
CA MET A 90 -14.46 49.54 28.42
C MET A 90 -13.17 49.91 27.70
N ASN A 91 -12.23 50.53 28.40
CA ASN A 91 -10.96 50.92 27.80
C ASN A 91 -10.14 49.70 27.38
N ALA A 92 -10.12 48.63 28.18
CA ALA A 92 -9.44 47.38 27.84
C ALA A 92 -10.03 46.76 26.56
N LEU A 93 -11.35 46.60 26.48
CA LEU A 93 -12.02 46.07 25.29
C LEU A 93 -11.75 46.91 24.03
N ASN A 94 -11.89 48.24 24.14
CA ASN A 94 -11.66 49.16 23.02
C ASN A 94 -10.21 49.15 22.53
N ASN A 95 -9.24 49.11 23.45
CA ASN A 95 -7.81 49.05 23.12
C ASN A 95 -7.44 47.75 22.43
N SER A 96 -8.10 46.64 22.77
CA SER A 96 -7.98 45.35 22.09
C SER A 96 -8.85 45.24 20.83
N GLY A 97 -9.45 46.34 20.36
CA GLY A 97 -10.20 46.39 19.10
C GLY A 97 -11.57 45.70 19.16
N ILE A 98 -12.10 45.44 20.36
CA ILE A 98 -13.43 44.88 20.60
C ILE A 98 -14.39 46.05 20.81
N LYS A 99 -14.98 46.53 19.71
CA LYS A 99 -15.83 47.74 19.69
C LYS A 99 -17.32 47.44 19.50
N THR A 100 -17.66 46.19 19.20
CA THR A 100 -19.03 45.77 18.88
C THR A 100 -19.44 44.58 19.73
N ILE A 101 -20.75 44.39 19.87
CA ILE A 101 -21.32 43.27 20.64
C ILE A 101 -21.05 41.95 19.91
N SER A 102 -21.13 41.92 18.58
CA SER A 102 -20.78 40.74 17.79
C SER A 102 -19.35 40.29 18.07
N LYS A 103 -18.40 41.22 18.12
CA LYS A 103 -17.00 40.92 18.39
C LYS A 103 -16.76 40.47 19.83
N LEU A 104 -17.50 41.03 20.79
CA LEU A 104 -17.50 40.54 22.17
C LEU A 104 -17.98 39.09 22.26
N PHE A 105 -19.06 38.73 21.57
CA PHE A 105 -19.53 37.34 21.56
C PHE A 105 -18.56 36.39 20.86
N HIS A 106 -17.89 36.83 19.79
CA HIS A 106 -16.83 36.04 19.15
C HIS A 106 -15.70 35.70 20.12
N ILE A 107 -15.12 36.69 20.80
CA ILE A 107 -14.00 36.41 21.72
C ILE A 107 -14.42 35.53 22.90
N ILE A 108 -15.69 35.60 23.34
CA ILE A 108 -16.21 34.73 24.41
C ILE A 108 -16.39 33.30 23.88
N GLU A 109 -17.01 33.13 22.71
CA GLU A 109 -17.18 31.80 22.09
C GLU A 109 -15.83 31.13 21.79
N GLN A 110 -14.83 31.92 21.40
CA GLN A 110 -13.45 31.46 21.17
C GLN A 110 -12.63 31.30 22.46
N MET A 111 -13.19 31.66 23.62
CA MET A 111 -12.52 31.68 24.92
C MET A 111 -11.27 32.57 25.02
N GLU A 112 -11.18 33.61 24.21
CA GLU A 112 -10.03 34.54 24.11
C GLU A 112 -10.19 35.78 25.02
N ILE A 113 -11.31 35.90 25.74
CA ILE A 113 -11.57 37.03 26.65
C ILE A 113 -10.51 37.19 27.74
N TYR A 114 -9.87 36.10 28.18
CA TYR A 114 -8.79 36.12 29.18
C TYR A 114 -7.44 36.58 28.60
N ASP A 115 -7.31 36.62 27.27
CA ASP A 115 -6.11 37.11 26.58
C ASP A 115 -6.19 38.63 26.33
N VAL A 116 -7.31 39.29 26.66
CA VAL A 116 -7.48 40.74 26.52
C VAL A 116 -6.61 41.48 27.54
N GLU A 117 -5.63 42.22 27.03
CA GLU A 117 -4.71 42.99 27.87
C GLU A 117 -5.46 43.98 28.76
N ASN A 118 -4.99 44.12 30.01
CA ASN A 118 -5.52 45.03 31.03
C ASN A 118 -6.96 44.74 31.51
N LEU A 119 -7.57 43.64 31.05
CA LEU A 119 -8.85 43.15 31.55
C LEU A 119 -8.65 42.27 32.80
N GLY A 120 -8.72 42.90 33.98
CA GLY A 120 -8.56 42.18 35.25
C GLY A 120 -9.79 41.37 35.64
N THR A 121 -9.67 40.46 36.61
CA THR A 121 -10.73 39.53 37.03
C THR A 121 -12.10 40.18 37.24
N LYS A 122 -12.18 41.28 38.00
CA LYS A 122 -13.45 41.99 38.24
C LYS A 122 -14.07 42.53 36.94
N SER A 123 -13.23 42.98 36.01
CA SER A 123 -13.68 43.45 34.70
C SER A 123 -14.20 42.29 33.85
N ILE A 124 -13.55 41.13 33.89
CA ILE A 124 -14.01 39.93 33.18
C ILE A 124 -15.37 39.48 33.70
N ILE A 125 -15.53 39.34 35.02
CA ILE A 125 -16.81 38.94 35.63
C ILE A 125 -17.92 39.89 35.18
N GLN A 126 -17.70 41.20 35.27
CA GLN A 126 -18.67 42.21 34.83
C GLN A 126 -19.03 42.08 33.34
N VAL A 127 -18.04 41.85 32.48
CA VAL A 127 -18.24 41.67 31.03
C VAL A 127 -19.05 40.40 30.75
N MET A 128 -18.72 39.30 31.42
CA MET A 128 -19.42 38.02 31.27
C MET A 128 -20.86 38.09 31.76
N GLU A 129 -21.12 38.75 32.90
CA GLU A 129 -22.48 39.00 33.41
C GLU A 129 -23.32 39.81 32.41
N SER A 130 -22.73 40.86 31.84
CA SER A 130 -23.40 41.70 30.84
C SER A 130 -23.72 40.93 29.55
N ALA A 131 -22.80 40.07 29.12
CA ALA A 131 -23.01 39.20 27.96
C ALA A 131 -24.12 38.16 28.23
N LEU A 132 -24.15 37.56 29.43
CA LEU A 132 -25.16 36.60 29.83
C LEU A 132 -26.57 37.21 29.84
N GLN A 133 -26.73 38.46 30.30
CA GLN A 133 -28.01 39.18 30.25
C GLN A 133 -28.53 39.34 28.81
N ILE A 134 -27.63 39.58 27.84
CA ILE A 134 -28.00 39.64 26.41
C ILE A 134 -28.43 38.25 25.93
N VAL A 135 -27.69 37.19 26.30
CA VAL A 135 -28.04 35.80 25.95
C VAL A 135 -29.44 35.44 26.46
N GLU A 136 -29.75 35.78 27.70
CA GLU A 136 -31.07 35.59 28.32
C GLU A 136 -32.16 36.34 27.56
N LYS A 137 -31.96 37.64 27.32
CA LYS A 137 -32.96 38.51 26.72
C LYS A 137 -33.26 38.17 25.26
N GLU A 138 -32.26 37.71 24.52
CA GLU A 138 -32.38 37.36 23.10
C GLU A 138 -32.55 35.85 22.88
N ASN A 139 -32.65 35.05 23.95
CA ASN A 139 -32.77 33.59 23.93
C ASN A 139 -31.69 32.89 23.08
N LEU A 140 -30.42 33.24 23.31
CA LEU A 140 -29.28 32.80 22.47
C LEU A 140 -28.64 31.49 22.94
N TYR A 141 -29.23 30.80 23.91
CA TYR A 141 -28.70 29.55 24.47
C TYR A 141 -28.49 28.46 23.41
N ASP A 142 -29.39 28.36 22.43
CA ASP A 142 -29.29 27.40 21.32
C ASP A 142 -28.52 27.95 20.12
N VAL A 143 -28.26 29.26 20.10
CA VAL A 143 -27.52 29.93 19.03
C VAL A 143 -26.03 29.89 19.30
N ILE A 144 -25.60 30.09 20.55
CA ILE A 144 -24.19 30.17 20.93
C ILE A 144 -23.81 28.89 21.70
N PRO A 145 -23.09 27.92 21.09
CA PRO A 145 -22.85 26.60 21.66
C PRO A 145 -22.26 26.58 23.08
N ILE A 146 -21.40 27.56 23.40
CA ILE A 146 -20.80 27.66 24.73
C ILE A 146 -21.85 28.00 25.82
N TYR A 147 -22.91 28.72 25.47
CA TYR A 147 -23.98 29.08 26.42
C TYR A 147 -25.05 27.99 26.53
N SER A 148 -25.09 26.99 25.65
CA SER A 148 -26.12 25.96 25.66
C SER A 148 -26.27 25.27 27.02
N ALA A 149 -27.51 25.08 27.45
CA ALA A 149 -27.82 24.44 28.74
C ALA A 149 -27.54 22.94 28.72
N ASN A 150 -27.75 22.28 27.56
CA ASN A 150 -27.62 20.84 27.39
C ASN A 150 -26.54 20.53 26.35
N ASN A 151 -25.28 20.72 26.73
CA ASN A 151 -24.17 20.38 25.84
C ASN A 151 -23.77 18.90 26.00
N ILE A 152 -23.79 18.14 24.93
CA ILE A 152 -23.40 16.71 24.88
C ILE A 152 -21.98 16.44 25.42
N ILE A 153 -21.10 17.46 25.41
CA ILE A 153 -19.73 17.34 25.92
C ILE A 153 -19.59 17.70 27.40
N ASP A 154 -20.64 18.19 28.05
CA ASP A 154 -20.58 18.68 29.44
C ASP A 154 -20.11 17.62 30.44
N ASP A 155 -20.52 16.37 30.24
CA ASP A 155 -20.26 15.27 31.18
C ASP A 155 -18.86 14.65 30.99
N VAL A 156 -18.02 15.22 30.11
CA VAL A 156 -16.63 14.79 29.95
C VAL A 156 -15.86 15.10 31.23
N ALA A 157 -15.39 14.05 31.91
CA ALA A 157 -14.58 14.16 33.12
C ALA A 157 -13.20 14.75 32.82
N ILE A 158 -12.64 15.53 33.75
CA ILE A 158 -11.35 16.20 33.57
C ILE A 158 -10.18 15.23 33.35
N GLU A 159 -10.26 14.02 33.90
CA GLU A 159 -9.27 12.96 33.73
C GLU A 159 -9.16 12.53 32.26
N LYS A 160 -10.27 12.63 31.51
CA LYS A 160 -10.36 12.32 30.08
C LYS A 160 -9.96 13.50 29.18
N MET A 161 -9.64 14.66 29.76
CA MET A 161 -9.30 15.87 29.00
C MET A 161 -7.80 16.03 28.71
N ASN A 162 -6.99 15.00 28.97
CA ASN A 162 -5.54 15.01 28.76
C ASN A 162 -4.83 16.14 29.53
N PHE A 163 -5.31 16.44 30.75
CA PHE A 163 -4.61 17.31 31.68
C PHE A 163 -3.42 16.59 32.33
N THR A 164 -2.42 17.34 32.79
CA THR A 164 -1.37 16.76 33.64
C THR A 164 -1.95 16.36 34.99
N GLN A 165 -1.35 15.38 35.67
CA GLN A 165 -1.81 14.94 36.99
C GLN A 165 -1.91 16.08 38.01
N GLY A 166 -0.98 17.04 37.97
CA GLY A 166 -1.04 18.24 38.80
C GLY A 166 -2.21 19.17 38.46
N ALA A 167 -2.55 19.31 37.17
CA ALA A 167 -3.70 20.11 36.74
C ALA A 167 -5.03 19.43 37.14
N ILE A 168 -5.13 18.11 37.00
CA ILE A 168 -6.28 17.32 37.46
C ILE A 168 -6.49 17.54 38.96
N ALA A 169 -5.46 17.33 39.78
CA ALA A 169 -5.55 17.53 41.24
C ALA A 169 -5.94 18.96 41.63
N SER A 170 -5.56 19.96 40.85
CA SER A 170 -5.97 21.36 41.07
C SER A 170 -7.45 21.57 40.76
N LEU A 171 -7.91 21.08 39.61
CA LEU A 171 -9.30 21.16 39.16
C LEU A 171 -10.24 20.43 40.14
N THR A 172 -9.88 19.21 40.56
CA THR A 172 -10.64 18.42 41.54
C THR A 172 -10.83 19.17 42.86
N ARG A 173 -9.77 19.81 43.37
CA ARG A 173 -9.82 20.58 44.62
C ARG A 173 -10.76 21.79 44.56
N LEU A 174 -10.90 22.36 43.36
CA LEU A 174 -11.79 23.48 43.08
C LEU A 174 -13.23 23.04 42.75
N GLY A 175 -13.52 21.74 42.81
CA GLY A 175 -14.84 21.19 42.47
C GLY A 175 -15.14 21.18 40.97
N LEU A 176 -14.12 21.37 40.12
CA LEU A 176 -14.26 21.36 38.67
C LEU A 176 -14.00 19.95 38.14
N LEU A 177 -14.99 19.06 38.25
CA LEU A 177 -14.83 17.62 37.95
C LEU A 177 -15.12 17.29 36.48
N THR A 178 -15.90 18.13 35.82
CA THR A 178 -16.36 17.93 34.45
C THR A 178 -16.15 19.17 33.60
N LEU A 179 -16.25 19.00 32.28
CA LEU A 179 -16.23 20.10 31.33
C LEU A 179 -17.37 21.10 31.58
N ARG A 180 -18.53 20.63 32.06
CA ARG A 180 -19.64 21.47 32.51
C ARG A 180 -19.20 22.44 33.60
N ASP A 181 -18.50 21.94 34.61
CA ASP A 181 -18.10 22.75 35.77
C ASP A 181 -17.13 23.85 35.33
N ILE A 182 -16.14 23.48 34.50
CA ILE A 182 -15.18 24.44 33.95
C ILE A 182 -15.88 25.47 33.06
N ARG A 183 -16.81 25.05 32.19
CA ARG A 183 -17.58 25.94 31.32
C ARG A 183 -18.44 26.92 32.13
N LYS A 184 -19.12 26.44 33.18
CA LYS A 184 -19.91 27.33 34.06
C LYS A 184 -19.02 28.37 34.73
N ALA A 185 -17.88 27.96 35.28
CA ALA A 185 -16.92 28.89 35.86
C ALA A 185 -16.30 29.85 34.83
N TYR A 186 -16.15 29.41 33.58
CA TYR A 186 -15.71 30.26 32.46
C TYR A 186 -16.74 31.35 32.18
N LEU A 187 -18.01 30.97 32.00
CA LEU A 187 -19.10 31.88 31.64
C LEU A 187 -19.48 32.87 32.74
N THR A 188 -19.08 32.64 33.98
CA THR A 188 -19.22 33.61 35.07
C THR A 188 -17.97 34.48 35.25
N GLY A 189 -16.88 34.20 34.52
CA GLY A 189 -15.60 34.89 34.68
C GLY A 189 -14.73 34.37 35.85
N GLU A 190 -15.26 33.48 36.69
CA GLU A 190 -14.68 33.02 37.95
C GLU A 190 -13.36 32.23 37.80
N LEU A 191 -13.08 31.66 36.62
CA LEU A 191 -11.80 30.95 36.41
C LEU A 191 -10.57 31.82 36.71
N SER A 192 -10.65 33.13 36.48
CA SER A 192 -9.55 34.06 36.81
C SER A 192 -9.37 34.34 38.31
N ASN A 193 -10.36 34.02 39.15
CA ASN A 193 -10.19 33.99 40.61
C ASN A 193 -9.56 32.67 41.06
N MET A 194 -9.84 31.58 40.34
CA MET A 194 -9.42 30.23 40.72
C MET A 194 -7.97 29.93 40.34
N PHE A 195 -7.44 30.55 39.28
CA PHE A 195 -6.15 30.22 38.71
C PHE A 195 -5.27 31.45 38.47
N ASN A 196 -3.95 31.28 38.65
CA ASN A 196 -3.00 32.22 38.07
C ASN A 196 -3.03 32.16 36.53
N TYR A 197 -2.57 33.23 35.87
CA TYR A 197 -2.60 33.35 34.41
C TYR A 197 -2.00 32.14 33.67
N LYS A 198 -0.86 31.63 34.13
CA LYS A 198 -0.20 30.47 33.50
C LYS A 198 -1.08 29.22 33.53
N THR A 199 -1.71 28.95 34.67
CA THR A 199 -2.57 27.77 34.86
C THR A 199 -3.90 27.95 34.14
N LEU A 200 -4.48 29.16 34.24
CA LEU A 200 -5.69 29.54 33.52
C LEU A 200 -5.52 29.30 32.02
N ASN A 201 -4.43 29.76 31.42
CA ASN A 201 -4.16 29.56 29.99
C ASN A 201 -4.05 28.08 29.62
N VAL A 202 -3.50 27.23 30.49
CA VAL A 202 -3.47 25.78 30.25
C VAL A 202 -4.88 25.19 30.28
N VAL A 203 -5.72 25.59 31.24
CA VAL A 203 -7.11 25.14 31.35
C VAL A 203 -7.92 25.61 30.16
N ILE A 204 -7.92 26.92 29.86
CA ILE A 204 -8.64 27.52 28.74
C ILE A 204 -8.22 26.89 27.41
N LYS A 205 -6.91 26.75 27.14
CA LYS A 205 -6.45 26.12 25.88
C LYS A 205 -6.88 24.66 25.74
N LYS A 206 -7.09 23.94 26.83
CA LYS A 206 -7.59 22.56 26.79
C LYS A 206 -9.10 22.53 26.56
N VAL A 207 -9.84 23.37 27.26
CA VAL A 207 -11.31 23.51 27.11
C VAL A 207 -11.66 24.02 25.71
N GLN A 208 -10.91 25.00 25.18
CA GLN A 208 -11.05 25.52 23.82
C GLN A 208 -11.12 24.39 22.80
N LYS A 209 -10.37 23.30 22.94
CA LYS A 209 -10.41 22.17 21.98
C LYS A 209 -11.79 21.52 21.84
N TYR A 210 -12.67 21.70 22.82
CA TYR A 210 -14.02 21.14 22.83
C TYR A 210 -15.07 22.09 22.24
N TYR A 211 -14.81 23.40 22.23
CA TYR A 211 -15.74 24.43 21.73
C TYR A 211 -15.27 25.11 20.45
N ASN A 212 -13.97 25.07 20.17
CA ASN A 212 -13.35 25.86 19.13
C ASN A 212 -13.56 25.25 17.74
N LEU A 213 -14.13 26.06 16.86
CA LEU A 213 -14.37 25.79 15.44
C LEU A 213 -13.20 26.24 14.56
N LYS A 214 -12.14 26.83 15.12
CA LYS A 214 -10.97 27.25 14.34
C LYS A 214 -10.39 26.05 13.58
N PRO A 215 -10.00 26.25 12.31
CA PRO A 215 -9.36 25.22 11.53
C PRO A 215 -8.10 24.72 12.24
N ASP A 216 -7.81 23.43 12.10
CA ASP A 216 -6.54 22.89 12.59
C ASP A 216 -5.40 23.59 11.85
N PRO A 217 -4.52 24.34 12.54
CA PRO A 217 -3.42 25.02 11.89
C PRO A 217 -2.47 24.05 11.19
N ASP A 218 -2.50 22.76 11.56
CA ASP A 218 -1.66 21.70 11.01
C ASP A 218 -2.20 21.05 9.74
N PHE A 219 -3.35 21.48 9.21
CA PHE A 219 -3.99 20.88 8.01
C PHE A 219 -4.12 19.36 8.13
N TYR A 220 -4.46 18.88 9.33
CA TYR A 220 -4.52 17.46 9.64
C TYR A 220 -5.54 16.73 8.77
N PHE A 221 -6.72 17.31 8.57
CA PHE A 221 -7.79 16.69 7.79
C PHE A 221 -7.53 16.75 6.29
N PHE A 222 -6.86 17.79 5.80
CA PHE A 222 -6.40 17.86 4.42
C PHE A 222 -5.36 16.78 4.14
N LYS A 223 -4.37 16.61 5.03
CA LYS A 223 -3.40 15.49 4.90
C LYS A 223 -4.09 14.13 4.99
N LEU A 224 -5.05 13.96 5.91
CA LEU A 224 -5.82 12.73 6.02
C LEU A 224 -6.63 12.44 4.76
N TYR A 225 -7.26 13.47 4.18
CA TYR A 225 -7.94 13.37 2.88
C TYR A 225 -6.99 12.98 1.75
N LEU A 226 -5.75 13.50 1.75
CA LEU A 226 -4.73 13.06 0.80
C LEU A 226 -4.45 11.56 0.94
N ILE A 227 -4.27 11.07 2.17
CA ILE A 227 -4.02 9.64 2.45
C ILE A 227 -5.22 8.77 2.04
N GLU A 228 -6.41 9.09 2.55
CA GLU A 228 -7.59 8.22 2.47
C GLU A 228 -8.21 8.20 1.06
N GLU A 229 -8.21 9.34 0.37
CA GLU A 229 -9.00 9.53 -0.86
C GLU A 229 -8.17 9.82 -2.12
N LYS A 230 -6.93 10.29 -1.95
CA LYS A 230 -6.10 10.82 -3.04
C LYS A 230 -4.72 10.18 -3.17
N LEU A 231 -4.46 9.03 -2.55
CA LEU A 231 -3.17 8.32 -2.67
C LEU A 231 -1.97 9.25 -2.40
N GLY A 232 -2.09 10.12 -1.41
CA GLY A 232 -1.03 11.01 -0.94
C GLY A 232 -0.82 12.28 -1.77
N SER A 233 -1.54 12.49 -2.88
CA SER A 233 -1.39 13.70 -3.70
C SER A 233 -2.64 14.12 -4.49
N ILE A 234 -2.81 15.42 -4.69
CA ILE A 234 -3.91 16.00 -5.47
C ILE A 234 -3.38 17.02 -6.47
N THR A 235 -3.91 17.01 -7.70
CA THR A 235 -3.61 18.04 -8.70
C THR A 235 -4.40 19.33 -8.44
N TYR A 236 -3.90 20.45 -8.95
CA TYR A 236 -4.63 21.73 -8.91
C TYR A 236 -6.01 21.61 -9.56
N LYS A 237 -6.11 20.87 -10.68
CA LYS A 237 -7.38 20.63 -11.36
C LYS A 237 -8.40 19.90 -10.47
N GLU A 238 -7.97 18.84 -9.79
CA GLU A 238 -8.82 18.08 -8.88
C GLU A 238 -9.22 18.90 -7.66
N LEU A 239 -8.30 19.71 -7.11
CA LEU A 239 -8.63 20.58 -5.98
C LEU A 239 -9.61 21.69 -6.37
N ILE A 240 -9.44 22.31 -7.55
CA ILE A 240 -10.42 23.26 -8.10
C ILE A 240 -11.79 22.60 -8.25
N GLN A 241 -11.83 21.37 -8.76
CA GLN A 241 -13.07 20.62 -8.91
C GLN A 241 -13.71 20.35 -7.54
N TYR A 242 -12.91 19.92 -6.55
CA TYR A 242 -13.38 19.68 -5.19
C TYR A 242 -13.97 20.94 -4.54
N ILE A 243 -13.31 22.08 -4.70
CA ILE A 243 -13.79 23.39 -4.20
C ILE A 243 -15.16 23.72 -4.80
N LYS A 244 -15.32 23.52 -6.11
CA LYS A 244 -16.60 23.76 -6.82
C LYS A 244 -17.69 22.79 -6.39
N ASP A 245 -17.41 21.49 -6.39
CA ASP A 245 -18.40 20.45 -6.09
C ASP A 245 -18.94 20.55 -4.66
N ASN A 246 -18.14 21.10 -3.74
CA ASN A 246 -18.53 21.29 -2.35
C ASN A 246 -18.93 22.74 -2.01
N ASN A 247 -19.03 23.63 -3.02
CA ASN A 247 -19.35 25.05 -2.85
C ASN A 247 -18.52 25.74 -1.75
N LEU A 248 -17.21 25.45 -1.70
CA LEU A 248 -16.34 26.06 -0.70
C LEU A 248 -16.13 27.53 -1.01
N ASP A 249 -16.20 28.37 0.02
CA ASP A 249 -15.96 29.80 -0.08
C ASP A 249 -14.45 30.09 -0.04
N THR A 250 -13.72 29.59 -1.04
CA THR A 250 -12.29 29.85 -1.22
C THR A 250 -11.85 29.65 -2.66
N THR A 251 -10.64 30.09 -2.99
CA THR A 251 -10.02 29.87 -4.30
C THR A 251 -8.77 29.01 -4.18
N LEU A 252 -8.33 28.38 -5.28
CA LEU A 252 -7.06 27.64 -5.30
C LEU A 252 -5.90 28.53 -4.81
N LYS A 253 -5.87 29.80 -5.22
CA LYS A 253 -4.83 30.75 -4.83
C LYS A 253 -4.78 30.93 -3.32
N GLU A 254 -5.93 31.18 -2.68
CA GLU A 254 -6.02 31.33 -1.22
C GLU A 254 -5.61 30.07 -0.47
N VAL A 255 -5.96 28.88 -0.99
CA VAL A 255 -5.51 27.62 -0.40
C VAL A 255 -3.99 27.48 -0.50
N LEU A 256 -3.41 27.76 -1.68
CA LEU A 256 -1.96 27.68 -1.87
C LEU A 256 -1.20 28.66 -0.96
N GLU A 257 -1.70 29.88 -0.79
CA GLU A 257 -1.13 30.87 0.15
C GLU A 257 -1.12 30.35 1.61
N LYS A 258 -2.15 29.62 2.03
CA LYS A 258 -2.20 29.00 3.37
C LYS A 258 -1.25 27.82 3.54
N LEU A 259 -0.97 27.11 2.45
CA LEU A 259 -0.08 25.95 2.43
C LEU A 259 1.38 26.32 2.20
N GLU A 260 1.65 27.56 1.78
CA GLU A 260 2.99 28.05 1.50
C GLU A 260 3.89 27.99 2.75
N ASN A 261 5.19 27.71 2.55
CA ASN A 261 6.20 27.62 3.60
C ASN A 261 6.02 26.50 4.64
N ARG A 262 5.09 25.56 4.40
CA ARG A 262 4.93 24.37 5.24
C ARG A 262 5.93 23.29 4.83
N VAL A 263 6.47 22.56 5.82
CA VAL A 263 7.44 21.46 5.59
C VAL A 263 6.78 20.09 5.51
N ASP A 264 5.50 20.01 5.90
CA ASP A 264 4.71 18.78 6.00
C ASP A 264 3.74 18.60 4.83
N ILE A 265 3.76 19.52 3.85
CA ILE A 265 3.03 19.49 2.58
C ILE A 265 3.97 20.05 1.51
N ILE A 266 4.06 19.38 0.36
CA ILE A 266 4.92 19.78 -0.76
C ILE A 266 4.04 20.23 -1.93
N ILE A 267 4.39 21.38 -2.51
CA ILE A 267 3.72 21.97 -3.67
C ILE A 267 4.72 21.99 -4.83
N GLU A 268 4.48 21.19 -5.86
CA GLU A 268 5.35 21.09 -7.04
C GLU A 268 4.56 20.64 -8.26
N ASN A 269 4.96 21.09 -9.46
CA ASN A 269 4.40 20.63 -10.74
C ASN A 269 2.86 20.64 -10.81
N GLU A 270 2.21 21.70 -10.32
CA GLU A 270 0.74 21.81 -10.22
C GLU A 270 0.07 20.70 -9.38
N ARG A 271 0.81 20.16 -8.42
CA ARG A 271 0.34 19.15 -7.46
C ARG A 271 0.65 19.58 -6.04
N ILE A 272 -0.19 19.12 -5.13
CA ILE A 272 0.00 19.20 -3.69
C ILE A 272 0.10 17.77 -3.19
N ARG A 273 1.19 17.43 -2.52
CA ARG A 273 1.43 16.07 -2.02
C ARG A 273 1.93 16.08 -0.58
N LEU A 274 1.81 14.93 0.06
CA LEU A 274 2.54 14.66 1.28
C LEU A 274 4.04 14.52 0.98
N PRO A 275 4.91 14.87 1.95
CA PRO A 275 6.33 14.57 1.83
C PRO A 275 6.54 13.06 1.81
N PHE A 276 7.51 12.61 1.02
CA PHE A 276 8.00 11.23 1.07
C PHE A 276 8.57 10.92 2.45
N PHE A 277 8.66 9.64 2.81
CA PHE A 277 9.23 9.18 4.06
C PHE A 277 10.61 9.79 4.31
N LEU A 278 11.48 9.83 3.29
CA LEU A 278 12.83 10.41 3.39
C LEU A 278 12.82 11.92 3.67
N GLU A 279 11.92 12.67 3.03
CA GLU A 279 11.76 14.10 3.25
C GLU A 279 11.25 14.34 4.69
N LYS A 280 10.27 13.54 5.13
CA LYS A 280 9.71 13.62 6.48
C LYS A 280 10.73 13.24 7.55
N LEU A 281 11.52 12.21 7.32
CA LEU A 281 12.54 11.72 8.23
C LEU A 281 13.56 12.83 8.57
N LYS A 282 13.98 13.59 7.56
CA LYS A 282 14.87 14.76 7.73
C LYS A 282 14.21 15.87 8.54
N ALA A 283 12.91 16.08 8.38
CA ALA A 283 12.16 17.11 9.09
C ALA A 283 11.99 16.83 10.59
N VAL A 284 11.87 15.56 11.00
CA VAL A 284 11.62 15.15 12.40
C VAL A 284 12.87 15.28 13.30
N LYS A 285 14.06 15.52 12.73
CA LYS A 285 15.33 15.74 13.46
C LYS A 285 15.65 14.65 14.50
N LEU A 286 15.58 13.39 14.06
CA LEU A 286 15.96 12.25 14.90
C LEU A 286 17.48 12.23 15.19
N LYS A 287 17.89 11.40 16.16
CA LYS A 287 19.32 11.10 16.35
C LYS A 287 19.85 10.47 15.07
N LYS A 288 21.02 10.92 14.60
CA LYS A 288 21.67 10.46 13.36
C LYS A 288 21.73 8.93 13.23
N GLU A 289 22.13 8.24 14.29
CA GLU A 289 22.15 6.77 14.32
C GLU A 289 20.76 6.14 14.10
N SER A 290 19.70 6.73 14.67
CA SER A 290 18.33 6.25 14.46
C SER A 290 17.85 6.47 13.03
N GLU A 291 18.23 7.58 12.41
CA GLU A 291 17.97 7.87 11.00
C GLU A 291 18.68 6.84 10.10
N GLU A 292 19.97 6.60 10.32
CA GLU A 292 20.76 5.63 9.56
C GLU A 292 20.19 4.20 9.71
N ILE A 293 19.75 3.80 10.92
CA ILE A 293 19.08 2.51 11.15
C ILE A 293 17.79 2.38 10.34
N LEU A 294 16.96 3.43 10.27
CA LEU A 294 15.72 3.41 9.49
C LEU A 294 16.02 3.31 8.00
N LEU A 295 16.95 4.11 7.50
CA LEU A 295 17.38 4.05 6.10
C LEU A 295 17.90 2.66 5.75
N ASP A 296 18.79 2.10 6.56
CA ASP A 296 19.36 0.78 6.30
C ASP A 296 18.29 -0.31 6.30
N ARG A 297 17.32 -0.23 7.23
CA ARG A 297 16.21 -1.16 7.31
C ARG A 297 15.29 -1.09 6.08
N PHE A 298 14.96 0.11 5.61
CA PHE A 298 14.03 0.30 4.50
C PHE A 298 14.70 0.21 3.12
N SER A 299 16.02 0.24 3.04
CA SER A 299 16.79 -0.17 1.85
C SER A 299 16.81 -1.69 1.62
N GLY A 300 16.02 -2.47 2.37
CA GLY A 300 15.86 -3.92 2.17
C GLY A 300 16.63 -4.81 3.16
N ASN A 301 17.53 -4.26 3.99
CA ASN A 301 18.33 -5.06 4.90
C ASN A 301 17.50 -5.69 6.02
N THR A 302 17.83 -6.94 6.38
CA THR A 302 17.14 -7.66 7.45
C THR A 302 17.46 -7.04 8.82
N LEU A 303 16.58 -7.25 9.81
CA LEU A 303 16.84 -6.80 11.18
C LEU A 303 18.16 -7.34 11.75
N GLN A 304 18.57 -8.54 11.32
CA GLN A 304 19.84 -9.14 11.75
C GLN A 304 21.03 -8.43 11.11
N SER A 305 20.99 -8.20 9.80
CA SER A 305 22.05 -7.48 9.08
C SER A 305 22.26 -6.05 9.63
N VAL A 306 21.17 -5.33 9.89
CA VAL A 306 21.24 -4.00 10.53
C VAL A 306 21.78 -4.11 11.96
N ALA A 307 21.36 -5.11 12.73
CA ALA A 307 21.86 -5.34 14.08
C ALA A 307 23.39 -5.55 14.11
N ASP A 308 23.90 -6.37 13.20
CA ASP A 308 25.33 -6.66 13.07
C ASP A 308 26.11 -5.38 12.71
N ARG A 309 25.61 -4.58 11.75
CA ARG A 309 26.23 -3.32 11.32
C ARG A 309 26.34 -2.28 12.43
N PHE A 310 25.30 -2.14 13.25
CA PHE A 310 25.25 -1.14 14.32
C PHE A 310 25.73 -1.69 15.67
N ASN A 311 26.23 -2.93 15.71
CA ASN A 311 26.65 -3.64 16.92
C ASN A 311 25.56 -3.63 18.02
N LYS A 312 24.34 -4.04 17.66
CA LYS A 312 23.18 -4.14 18.55
C LYS A 312 22.51 -5.50 18.40
N THR A 313 21.58 -5.82 19.30
CA THR A 313 20.74 -7.01 19.12
C THR A 313 19.64 -6.75 18.09
N ARG A 314 19.21 -7.81 17.41
CA ARG A 314 18.03 -7.80 16.51
C ARG A 314 16.80 -7.18 17.17
N GLU A 315 16.56 -7.53 18.44
CA GLU A 315 15.45 -6.99 19.21
C GLU A 315 15.59 -5.49 19.47
N ARG A 316 16.81 -5.01 19.74
CA ARG A 316 17.06 -3.59 19.95
C ARG A 316 16.79 -2.78 18.69
N ILE A 317 17.19 -3.28 17.51
CA ILE A 317 16.88 -2.64 16.23
C ILE A 317 15.36 -2.59 16.01
N ARG A 318 14.64 -3.70 16.25
CA ARG A 318 13.17 -3.73 16.13
C ARG A 318 12.49 -2.67 16.98
N GLN A 319 12.91 -2.50 18.23
CA GLN A 319 12.38 -1.47 19.14
C GLN A 319 12.68 -0.06 18.62
N ILE A 320 13.91 0.21 18.17
CA ILE A 320 14.28 1.52 17.60
C ILE A 320 13.40 1.84 16.40
N VAL A 321 13.26 0.90 15.45
CA VAL A 321 12.43 1.11 14.26
C VAL A 321 10.99 1.42 14.66
N ARG A 322 10.38 0.58 15.52
CA ARG A 322 9.00 0.78 15.99
C ARG A 322 8.80 2.14 16.67
N ASP A 323 9.65 2.47 17.64
CA ASP A 323 9.51 3.67 18.46
C ASP A 323 9.77 4.96 17.66
N ARG A 324 10.59 4.90 16.61
CA ARG A 324 10.87 6.03 15.71
C ARG A 324 9.82 6.17 14.64
N MET A 325 9.34 5.08 14.04
CA MET A 325 8.23 5.11 13.10
C MET A 325 6.96 5.71 13.72
N ALA A 326 6.70 5.47 15.01
CA ALA A 326 5.56 6.10 15.70
C ALA A 326 5.63 7.65 15.74
N GLN A 327 6.81 8.24 15.55
CA GLN A 327 7.05 9.69 15.53
C GLN A 327 6.94 10.30 14.12
N ILE A 328 6.95 9.46 13.09
CA ILE A 328 6.89 9.86 11.69
C ILE A 328 5.47 9.51 11.22
N ARG A 329 4.65 10.51 10.96
CA ARG A 329 3.26 10.35 10.53
C ARG A 329 2.92 11.33 9.42
N MET A 330 1.88 11.03 8.66
CA MET A 330 1.38 11.86 7.56
C MET A 330 2.46 12.10 6.51
N PHE A 331 2.90 11.00 5.89
CA PHE A 331 3.85 10.96 4.77
C PHE A 331 3.29 10.14 3.61
N TYR A 332 3.85 10.34 2.41
CA TYR A 332 3.28 9.88 1.14
C TYR A 332 2.97 8.38 1.10
N GLU A 333 3.89 7.56 1.60
CA GLU A 333 3.81 6.12 1.57
C GLU A 333 2.65 5.56 2.42
N GLU A 334 2.18 6.27 3.45
CA GLU A 334 1.01 5.84 4.25
C GLU A 334 -0.26 5.69 3.38
N ALA A 335 -0.36 6.46 2.29
CA ALA A 335 -1.53 6.46 1.41
C ALA A 335 -1.71 5.16 0.62
N PHE A 336 -0.67 4.34 0.49
CA PHE A 336 -0.70 3.09 -0.27
C PHE A 336 -0.94 1.85 0.61
N VAL A 337 -0.98 2.01 1.94
CA VAL A 337 -1.17 0.88 2.87
C VAL A 337 -2.50 0.19 2.64
N LYS A 338 -3.58 0.96 2.42
CA LYS A 338 -4.90 0.40 2.10
C LYS A 338 -4.88 -0.42 0.82
N GLU A 339 -4.16 0.05 -0.20
CA GLU A 339 -4.02 -0.65 -1.48
C GLU A 339 -3.17 -1.92 -1.34
N TYR A 340 -2.08 -1.85 -0.59
CA TYR A 340 -1.20 -2.98 -0.28
C TYR A 340 -1.95 -4.10 0.47
N ASN A 341 -2.88 -3.73 1.35
CA ASN A 341 -3.63 -4.69 2.16
C ASN A 341 -4.79 -5.38 1.41
N LYS A 342 -5.13 -4.96 0.18
CA LYS A 342 -6.22 -5.58 -0.60
C LYS A 342 -5.86 -6.95 -1.16
N TYR A 343 -4.59 -7.17 -1.49
CA TYR A 343 -4.12 -8.35 -2.19
C TYR A 343 -2.72 -8.73 -1.71
N VAL A 344 -2.34 -10.00 -1.89
CA VAL A 344 -0.95 -10.44 -1.74
C VAL A 344 -0.17 -10.00 -2.99
N TRP A 345 0.25 -8.74 -3.05
CA TRP A 345 0.87 -8.18 -4.25
C TRP A 345 2.27 -8.72 -4.54
N HIS A 346 2.55 -9.02 -5.80
CA HIS A 346 3.93 -9.15 -6.26
C HIS A 346 4.65 -7.78 -6.16
N PRO A 347 5.84 -7.69 -5.52
CA PRO A 347 6.52 -6.40 -5.26
C PRO A 347 6.70 -5.52 -6.51
N GLN A 348 7.15 -6.11 -7.61
CA GLN A 348 7.39 -5.36 -8.86
C GLN A 348 6.11 -4.83 -9.49
N VAL A 349 4.99 -5.56 -9.34
CA VAL A 349 3.68 -5.12 -9.84
C VAL A 349 3.22 -3.90 -9.04
N PHE A 350 3.30 -3.96 -7.72
CA PHE A 350 2.89 -2.85 -6.85
C PHE A 350 3.74 -1.60 -7.08
N MET A 351 5.07 -1.76 -7.10
CA MET A 351 6.00 -0.64 -7.36
C MET A 351 5.72 0.02 -8.71
N LYS A 352 5.50 -0.76 -9.77
CA LYS A 352 5.19 -0.23 -11.09
C LYS A 352 3.84 0.50 -11.13
N LEU A 353 2.82 -0.06 -10.49
CA LEU A 353 1.47 0.48 -10.48
C LEU A 353 1.35 1.82 -9.76
N PHE A 354 2.08 1.97 -8.65
CA PHE A 354 2.03 3.16 -7.80
C PHE A 354 3.23 4.10 -7.99
N ASP A 355 4.12 3.80 -8.95
CA ASP A 355 5.35 4.56 -9.22
C ASP A 355 6.21 4.77 -7.97
N LEU A 356 6.44 3.67 -7.25
CA LEU A 356 7.21 3.65 -6.00
C LEU A 356 8.57 3.02 -6.24
N ASP A 357 9.59 3.58 -5.60
CA ASP A 357 10.89 2.93 -5.50
C ASP A 357 10.90 1.83 -4.42
N GLU A 358 12.00 1.07 -4.37
CA GLU A 358 12.15 -0.05 -3.44
C GLU A 358 12.05 0.39 -1.97
N LEU A 359 12.59 1.57 -1.64
CA LEU A 359 12.56 2.10 -0.28
C LEU A 359 11.13 2.44 0.14
N ALA A 360 10.40 3.16 -0.70
CA ALA A 360 9.00 3.51 -0.48
C ALA A 360 8.14 2.25 -0.35
N PHE A 361 8.34 1.25 -1.23
CA PHE A 361 7.64 -0.03 -1.13
C PHE A 361 7.93 -0.75 0.20
N ASN A 362 9.19 -0.78 0.65
CA ASN A 362 9.55 -1.41 1.91
C ASN A 362 8.93 -0.70 3.13
N VAL A 363 8.72 0.62 3.05
CA VAL A 363 7.98 1.39 4.05
C VAL A 363 6.50 0.99 4.04
N VAL A 364 5.85 0.96 2.87
CA VAL A 364 4.44 0.52 2.73
C VAL A 364 4.27 -0.89 3.30
N LYS A 365 5.13 -1.83 2.90
CA LYS A 365 5.16 -3.21 3.38
C LYS A 365 5.34 -3.31 4.90
N TYR A 366 6.11 -2.42 5.51
CA TYR A 366 6.30 -2.40 6.96
C TYR A 366 5.03 -1.95 7.70
N LEU A 367 4.30 -0.98 7.13
CA LEU A 367 3.07 -0.43 7.70
C LEU A 367 1.85 -1.34 7.46
N GLY A 368 1.86 -2.09 6.36
CA GLY A 368 0.77 -2.97 5.95
C GLY A 368 0.78 -4.35 6.61
N ASN A 369 -0.07 -5.22 6.06
CA ASN A 369 -0.26 -6.59 6.51
C ASN A 369 1.02 -7.41 6.30
N LYS A 370 1.26 -8.34 7.22
CA LYS A 370 2.39 -9.26 7.13
C LYS A 370 1.96 -10.53 6.43
N TYR A 371 2.37 -10.65 5.17
CA TYR A 371 2.16 -11.86 4.39
C TYR A 371 3.25 -12.90 4.70
N SER A 372 2.85 -14.17 4.75
CA SER A 372 3.75 -15.30 4.94
C SER A 372 4.43 -15.70 3.63
N PHE A 373 5.54 -16.43 3.70
CA PHE A 373 6.21 -16.95 2.49
C PHE A 373 5.38 -18.01 1.73
N GLN A 374 4.29 -18.51 2.32
CA GLN A 374 3.45 -19.55 1.72
C GLN A 374 2.28 -18.98 0.92
N GLU A 375 1.99 -17.68 1.05
CA GLU A 375 0.89 -17.05 0.32
C GLU A 375 1.32 -16.80 -1.13
N GLU A 376 0.46 -17.21 -2.06
CA GLU A 376 0.67 -16.98 -3.48
C GLU A 376 0.34 -15.53 -3.84
N PHE A 377 1.10 -14.97 -4.77
CA PHE A 377 0.85 -13.61 -5.23
C PHE A 377 -0.44 -13.54 -6.06
N GLU A 378 -1.23 -12.51 -5.81
CA GLU A 378 -2.43 -12.21 -6.56
C GLU A 378 -2.15 -11.13 -7.62
N PHE A 379 -2.72 -11.35 -8.81
CA PHE A 379 -2.69 -10.37 -9.89
C PHE A 379 -4.10 -9.94 -10.28
N PRO A 380 -4.64 -8.89 -9.65
CA PRO A 380 -6.02 -8.44 -9.88
C PRO A 380 -6.10 -7.57 -11.15
N GLU A 381 -6.06 -8.20 -12.33
CA GLU A 381 -6.02 -7.53 -13.64
C GLU A 381 -7.17 -6.53 -13.84
N ASP A 382 -8.40 -6.92 -13.54
CA ASP A 382 -9.58 -6.04 -13.67
C ASP A 382 -9.44 -4.77 -12.82
N TYR A 383 -8.93 -4.92 -11.60
CA TYR A 383 -8.70 -3.81 -10.69
C TYR A 383 -7.58 -2.88 -11.17
N ILE A 384 -6.49 -3.45 -11.71
CA ILE A 384 -5.39 -2.68 -12.31
C ILE A 384 -5.92 -1.85 -13.49
N LEU A 385 -6.72 -2.46 -14.36
CA LEU A 385 -7.34 -1.77 -15.50
C LEU A 385 -8.30 -0.66 -15.04
N GLU A 386 -9.06 -0.87 -13.97
CA GLU A 386 -9.91 0.15 -13.37
C GLU A 386 -9.08 1.34 -12.84
N LEU A 387 -7.99 1.07 -12.11
CA LEU A 387 -7.08 2.10 -11.60
C LEU A 387 -6.50 2.94 -12.74
N MET A 388 -6.05 2.29 -13.83
CA MET A 388 -5.54 2.98 -15.02
C MET A 388 -6.61 3.87 -15.69
N LYS A 389 -7.86 3.42 -15.76
CA LYS A 389 -8.98 4.21 -16.32
C LYS A 389 -9.31 5.42 -15.45
N SER A 390 -9.23 5.28 -14.12
CA SER A 390 -9.53 6.34 -13.16
C SER A 390 -8.51 7.50 -13.16
N LYS A 391 -7.38 7.37 -13.88
CA LYS A 391 -6.25 8.32 -13.93
C LYS A 391 -5.64 8.68 -12.58
N LYS A 392 -5.88 7.89 -11.54
CA LYS A 392 -5.25 8.06 -10.22
C LYS A 392 -3.76 7.67 -10.21
N ASN A 393 -3.32 6.85 -11.18
CA ASN A 393 -2.03 6.18 -11.22
C ASN A 393 -1.33 6.28 -12.59
N ALA A 394 -0.09 5.80 -12.65
CA ALA A 394 0.66 5.65 -13.89
C ALA A 394 -0.05 4.67 -14.85
N THR A 395 -0.28 5.11 -16.09
CA THR A 395 -0.81 4.26 -17.16
C THR A 395 0.34 3.61 -17.93
N PHE A 396 0.32 2.29 -18.07
CA PHE A 396 1.32 1.54 -18.84
C PHE A 396 0.68 0.40 -19.62
N ASP A 397 1.41 -0.12 -20.60
CA ASP A 397 0.98 -1.29 -21.39
C ASP A 397 1.11 -2.55 -20.53
N LEU A 398 -0.03 -3.14 -20.18
CA LEU A 398 -0.11 -4.29 -19.29
C LEU A 398 0.51 -5.55 -19.91
N GLU A 399 0.33 -5.76 -21.21
CA GLU A 399 0.87 -6.93 -21.91
C GLU A 399 2.38 -6.83 -22.04
N LYS A 400 2.89 -5.64 -22.33
CA LYS A 400 4.33 -5.38 -22.29
C LYS A 400 4.90 -5.59 -20.89
N PHE A 401 4.21 -5.13 -19.85
CA PHE A 401 4.66 -5.29 -18.46
C PHE A 401 4.67 -6.76 -18.01
N LYS A 402 3.63 -7.54 -18.36
CA LYS A 402 3.63 -9.00 -18.14
C LYS A 402 4.82 -9.67 -18.84
N ALA A 403 5.11 -9.27 -20.08
CA ALA A 403 6.25 -9.79 -20.84
C ALA A 403 7.62 -9.42 -20.23
N GLU A 404 7.73 -8.30 -19.51
CA GLU A 404 8.93 -7.90 -18.76
C GLU A 404 9.15 -8.75 -17.50
N LEU A 405 8.12 -9.47 -17.01
CA LEU A 405 8.14 -10.29 -15.81
C LEU A 405 7.77 -11.77 -16.08
N PRO A 406 8.52 -12.49 -16.93
CA PRO A 406 8.19 -13.85 -17.33
C PRO A 406 8.23 -14.87 -16.19
N GLU A 407 8.97 -14.57 -15.11
CA GLU A 407 9.01 -15.40 -13.89
C GLU A 407 7.70 -15.35 -13.10
N VAL A 408 6.96 -14.23 -13.22
CA VAL A 408 5.69 -13.99 -12.53
C VAL A 408 4.51 -14.32 -13.43
N PHE A 409 4.64 -13.98 -14.72
CA PHE A 409 3.62 -14.21 -15.75
C PHE A 409 4.21 -15.09 -16.85
N PRO A 410 4.28 -16.42 -16.64
CA PRO A 410 4.74 -17.31 -17.67
C PRO A 410 3.83 -17.11 -18.91
N PRO A 411 4.41 -16.80 -20.08
CA PRO A 411 3.63 -16.68 -21.31
C PRO A 411 2.88 -17.98 -21.54
N ARG A 412 1.69 -17.95 -22.15
CA ARG A 412 0.87 -19.16 -22.36
C ARG A 412 0.75 -19.52 -23.84
N ILE A 413 0.59 -20.81 -24.11
CA ILE A 413 0.31 -21.38 -25.42
C ILE A 413 -0.95 -22.26 -25.33
N GLU A 414 -1.67 -22.40 -26.43
CA GLU A 414 -2.83 -23.28 -26.52
C GLU A 414 -2.49 -24.50 -27.39
N ILE A 415 -2.76 -25.70 -26.87
CA ILE A 415 -2.61 -26.96 -27.60
C ILE A 415 -3.92 -27.73 -27.53
N TYR A 416 -4.63 -27.81 -28.65
CA TYR A 416 -5.93 -28.47 -28.83
C TYR A 416 -6.95 -28.08 -27.75
N GLY A 417 -7.10 -26.77 -27.49
CA GLY A 417 -8.03 -26.23 -26.48
C GLY A 417 -7.51 -26.24 -25.04
N LYS A 418 -6.32 -26.81 -24.78
CA LYS A 418 -5.68 -26.78 -23.46
C LYS A 418 -4.70 -25.62 -23.38
N ILE A 419 -4.90 -24.72 -22.42
CA ILE A 419 -3.99 -23.60 -22.12
C ILE A 419 -2.85 -24.13 -21.24
N LEU A 420 -1.62 -23.89 -21.67
CA LEU A 420 -0.38 -24.34 -21.04
C LEU A 420 0.61 -23.19 -20.95
N ASP A 421 1.57 -23.27 -20.04
CA ASP A 421 2.70 -22.35 -20.04
C ASP A 421 3.56 -22.56 -21.30
N LYS A 422 4.15 -21.48 -21.80
CA LYS A 422 4.96 -21.45 -23.00
C LYS A 422 6.23 -22.24 -22.73
N MET A 423 6.34 -23.33 -23.45
CA MET A 423 7.45 -24.26 -23.35
C MET A 423 8.61 -23.82 -24.23
N THR A 424 9.82 -24.21 -23.84
CA THR A 424 10.96 -24.26 -24.74
C THR A 424 10.73 -25.32 -25.83
N LYS A 425 11.49 -25.25 -26.93
CA LYS A 425 11.46 -26.27 -27.99
C LYS A 425 11.74 -27.68 -27.45
N ARG A 426 12.44 -27.81 -26.32
CA ARG A 426 12.69 -29.10 -25.67
C ARG A 426 11.45 -29.58 -24.91
N GLU A 427 10.93 -28.78 -24.00
CA GLU A 427 9.77 -29.12 -23.17
C GLU A 427 8.52 -29.39 -24.02
N PHE A 428 8.35 -28.69 -25.14
CA PHE A 428 7.28 -28.98 -26.10
C PHE A 428 7.40 -30.38 -26.69
N LEU A 429 8.62 -30.84 -27.01
CA LEU A 429 8.84 -32.18 -27.53
C LEU A 429 8.56 -33.25 -26.46
N GLU A 430 8.97 -33.02 -25.22
CA GLU A 430 8.68 -33.89 -24.07
C GLU A 430 7.16 -33.98 -23.85
N TYR A 431 6.46 -32.84 -23.83
CA TYR A 431 5.00 -32.76 -23.76
C TYR A 431 4.32 -33.56 -24.89
N VAL A 432 4.82 -33.44 -26.12
CA VAL A 432 4.27 -34.19 -27.26
C VAL A 432 4.46 -35.70 -27.09
N ILE A 433 5.62 -36.13 -26.62
CA ILE A 433 5.92 -37.54 -26.38
C ILE A 433 5.00 -38.12 -25.30
N GLU A 434 4.79 -37.40 -24.20
CA GLU A 434 3.97 -37.88 -23.09
C GLU A 434 2.46 -37.89 -23.40
N ASN A 435 1.98 -36.95 -24.22
CA ASN A 435 0.53 -36.76 -24.42
C ASN A 435 0.01 -37.28 -25.78
N PHE A 436 0.86 -37.40 -26.80
CA PHE A 436 0.43 -37.75 -28.16
C PHE A 436 1.13 -38.99 -28.75
N VAL A 437 2.12 -39.56 -28.06
CA VAL A 437 2.79 -40.79 -28.51
C VAL A 437 2.31 -41.99 -27.67
N PRO A 438 1.88 -43.11 -28.30
CA PRO A 438 1.39 -44.27 -27.58
C PRO A 438 2.46 -44.89 -26.67
N ASN A 439 2.01 -45.54 -25.60
CA ASN A 439 2.88 -46.20 -24.61
C ASN A 439 3.77 -47.31 -25.20
N GLU A 440 3.36 -47.91 -26.32
CA GLU A 440 4.15 -48.90 -27.07
C GLU A 440 5.43 -48.31 -27.70
N GLY A 441 5.49 -46.98 -27.78
CA GLY A 441 6.61 -46.21 -28.29
C GLY A 441 6.63 -46.13 -29.82
N LEU A 442 6.95 -44.93 -30.34
CA LEU A 442 7.14 -44.72 -31.77
C LEU A 442 8.59 -44.51 -32.12
N HIS A 443 8.95 -44.87 -33.36
CA HIS A 443 10.24 -44.51 -33.91
C HIS A 443 10.34 -42.98 -34.02
N LYS A 444 11.49 -42.42 -33.65
CA LYS A 444 11.82 -40.99 -33.64
C LYS A 444 11.38 -40.20 -34.87
N LYS A 445 11.43 -40.79 -36.08
CA LYS A 445 10.90 -40.16 -37.31
C LYS A 445 9.40 -39.81 -37.21
N GLU A 446 8.60 -40.71 -36.66
CA GLU A 446 7.16 -40.49 -36.50
C GLU A 446 6.87 -39.51 -35.37
N ILE A 447 7.66 -39.54 -34.29
CA ILE A 447 7.57 -38.54 -33.21
C ILE A 447 7.79 -37.13 -33.75
N ILE A 448 8.81 -36.91 -34.60
CA ILE A 448 9.05 -35.61 -35.25
C ILE A 448 7.85 -35.17 -36.08
N LYS A 449 7.25 -36.09 -36.86
CA LYS A 449 6.06 -35.78 -37.66
C LYS A 449 4.89 -35.37 -36.78
N ILE A 450 4.67 -36.07 -35.66
CA ILE A 450 3.62 -35.74 -34.69
C ILE A 450 3.91 -34.37 -34.07
N ALA A 451 5.12 -34.10 -33.59
CA ALA A 451 5.48 -32.82 -33.00
C ALA A 451 5.30 -31.64 -33.97
N ASN A 452 5.75 -31.80 -35.22
CA ASN A 452 5.55 -30.79 -36.28
C ASN A 452 4.06 -30.63 -36.64
N LYS A 453 3.28 -31.72 -36.63
CA LYS A 453 1.82 -31.68 -36.85
C LYS A 453 1.12 -30.92 -35.73
N VAL A 454 1.40 -31.27 -34.46
CA VAL A 454 0.85 -30.60 -33.28
C VAL A 454 1.20 -29.11 -33.30
N SER A 455 2.45 -28.76 -33.58
CA SER A 455 2.89 -27.37 -33.68
C SER A 455 2.10 -26.62 -34.76
N LYS A 456 2.01 -27.18 -35.98
CA LYS A 456 1.32 -26.57 -37.11
C LYS A 456 -0.18 -26.41 -36.89
N GLU A 457 -0.86 -27.43 -36.37
CA GLU A 457 -2.31 -27.41 -36.12
C GLU A 457 -2.68 -26.40 -35.03
N ASN A 458 -1.76 -26.15 -34.08
CA ASN A 458 -1.94 -25.19 -33.00
C ASN A 458 -1.29 -23.81 -33.29
N LYS A 459 -0.83 -23.57 -34.53
CA LYS A 459 -0.20 -22.30 -34.97
C LYS A 459 0.99 -21.87 -34.10
N LEU A 460 1.76 -22.85 -33.62
CA LEU A 460 2.99 -22.62 -32.85
C LEU A 460 4.20 -22.52 -33.78
N GLU A 461 5.28 -21.90 -33.31
CA GLU A 461 6.51 -21.69 -34.08
C GLU A 461 7.56 -22.81 -33.87
N PHE A 462 7.18 -23.95 -33.30
CA PHE A 462 8.09 -25.08 -33.13
C PHE A 462 8.24 -25.86 -34.44
N TYR A 463 9.48 -26.05 -34.88
CA TYR A 463 9.81 -26.88 -36.04
C TYR A 463 11.05 -27.75 -35.78
N TYR A 464 10.95 -29.03 -36.11
CA TYR A 464 12.00 -30.03 -35.93
C TYR A 464 12.42 -30.54 -37.32
N ASP A 465 13.66 -30.22 -37.71
CA ASP A 465 14.22 -30.46 -39.04
C ASP A 465 15.15 -31.70 -39.09
N LYS A 466 15.79 -32.05 -37.98
CA LYS A 466 16.84 -33.08 -37.92
C LYS A 466 16.64 -34.07 -36.78
N TYR A 467 17.20 -35.26 -37.00
CA TYR A 467 17.51 -36.25 -35.96
C TYR A 467 18.30 -35.66 -34.78
N ILE A 468 19.05 -34.58 -34.99
CA ILE A 468 19.95 -33.95 -34.02
C ILE A 468 19.21 -33.17 -32.94
N ASP A 469 17.96 -32.75 -33.17
CA ASP A 469 17.12 -32.12 -32.15
C ASP A 469 16.64 -33.15 -31.12
N ILE A 470 16.67 -34.44 -31.49
CA ILE A 470 16.50 -35.59 -30.63
C ILE A 470 17.88 -36.04 -30.15
N VAL A 471 18.64 -35.15 -29.51
CA VAL A 471 19.85 -35.60 -28.80
C VAL A 471 19.39 -36.65 -27.79
N THR A 472 20.08 -37.79 -27.77
CA THR A 472 19.85 -38.96 -26.92
C THR A 472 19.60 -38.64 -25.44
N ASN A 473 20.05 -37.48 -24.93
CA ASN A 473 19.85 -37.05 -23.54
C ASN A 473 18.44 -36.49 -23.26
N THR A 474 17.72 -36.01 -24.28
CA THR A 474 16.35 -35.46 -24.13
C THR A 474 15.30 -36.55 -24.03
N ILE A 475 15.58 -37.73 -24.58
CA ILE A 475 14.64 -38.86 -24.68
C ILE A 475 15.05 -40.05 -23.82
N GLN A 476 16.30 -40.10 -23.36
CA GLN A 476 16.76 -41.11 -22.40
C GLN A 476 15.89 -41.08 -21.13
N GLY A 477 15.05 -42.11 -20.97
CA GLY A 477 14.15 -42.26 -19.83
C GLY A 477 12.66 -42.09 -20.14
N LEU A 478 12.30 -41.58 -21.33
CA LEU A 478 10.91 -41.49 -21.76
C LEU A 478 10.43 -42.84 -22.30
N GLN A 479 9.41 -43.41 -21.66
CA GLN A 479 8.88 -44.74 -21.97
C GLN A 479 8.23 -44.83 -23.35
N ASN A 480 7.77 -43.69 -23.90
CA ASN A 480 6.98 -43.61 -25.13
C ASN A 480 7.86 -43.48 -26.39
N VAL A 481 9.17 -43.80 -26.31
CA VAL A 481 10.04 -43.86 -27.49
C VAL A 481 10.50 -45.28 -27.75
N ARG A 482 10.40 -45.71 -29.01
CA ARG A 482 10.77 -47.07 -29.42
C ARG A 482 12.22 -47.38 -29.06
N TYR A 483 12.42 -48.50 -28.37
CA TYR A 483 13.70 -49.17 -28.22
C TYR A 483 13.84 -50.29 -29.26
N TYR A 484 15.07 -50.56 -29.70
CA TYR A 484 15.33 -51.71 -30.56
C TYR A 484 15.36 -52.99 -29.71
N ASP A 485 14.58 -53.98 -30.13
CA ASP A 485 14.50 -55.29 -29.47
C ASP A 485 15.64 -56.21 -29.95
N TYR A 486 16.70 -56.26 -29.15
CA TYR A 486 17.89 -57.07 -29.45
C TYR A 486 17.63 -58.57 -29.50
N SER A 487 16.51 -59.07 -28.95
CA SER A 487 16.17 -60.51 -29.01
C SER A 487 15.86 -60.99 -30.43
N ARG A 488 15.64 -60.05 -31.36
CA ARG A 488 15.40 -60.32 -32.79
C ARG A 488 16.67 -60.66 -33.57
N ILE A 489 17.85 -60.46 -32.99
CA ILE A 489 19.13 -60.72 -33.63
C ILE A 489 19.54 -62.15 -33.29
N ASP A 490 19.37 -63.05 -34.26
CA ASP A 490 19.84 -64.44 -34.21
C ASP A 490 21.27 -64.57 -34.78
N ASP A 491 21.88 -65.76 -34.65
CA ASP A 491 23.24 -66.01 -35.15
C ASP A 491 23.36 -65.75 -36.67
N VAL A 492 22.28 -66.01 -37.41
CA VAL A 492 22.20 -65.74 -38.86
C VAL A 492 22.20 -64.23 -39.14
N ALA A 493 21.51 -63.44 -38.30
CA ALA A 493 21.55 -61.99 -38.35
C ALA A 493 22.95 -61.47 -38.09
N LEU A 494 23.64 -62.02 -37.08
CA LEU A 494 24.99 -61.62 -36.71
C LEU A 494 25.97 -61.84 -37.86
N GLU A 495 25.94 -63.00 -38.52
CA GLU A 495 26.79 -63.24 -39.70
C GLU A 495 26.49 -62.22 -40.82
N SER A 496 25.21 -61.99 -41.11
CA SER A 496 24.78 -61.05 -42.16
C SER A 496 25.18 -59.60 -41.84
N LEU A 497 25.09 -59.19 -40.58
CA LEU A 497 25.51 -57.87 -40.10
C LEU A 497 27.03 -57.75 -40.08
N LYS A 498 27.75 -58.82 -39.76
CA LYS A 498 29.23 -58.88 -39.80
C LYS A 498 29.75 -58.68 -41.22
N GLN A 499 29.05 -59.21 -42.23
CA GLN A 499 29.38 -58.98 -43.65
C GLN A 499 29.38 -57.50 -44.03
N ILE A 500 28.45 -56.69 -43.49
CA ILE A 500 28.43 -55.23 -43.73
C ILE A 500 29.77 -54.58 -43.34
N LEU A 501 30.38 -55.03 -42.24
CA LEU A 501 31.63 -54.47 -41.72
C LEU A 501 32.84 -54.80 -42.62
N PHE A 502 32.83 -55.95 -43.29
CA PHE A 502 33.86 -56.31 -44.27
C PHE A 502 33.77 -55.49 -45.57
N GLU A 503 32.63 -54.88 -45.87
CA GLU A 503 32.46 -53.99 -47.02
C GLU A 503 32.99 -52.57 -46.77
N VAL A 504 33.40 -52.25 -45.55
CA VAL A 504 33.83 -50.89 -45.16
C VAL A 504 35.25 -50.64 -45.67
N ASP A 505 35.36 -49.96 -46.80
CA ASP A 505 36.64 -49.61 -47.44
C ASP A 505 37.07 -48.14 -47.26
N SER A 506 36.18 -47.28 -46.75
CA SER A 506 36.36 -45.85 -46.54
C SER A 506 35.56 -45.36 -45.32
N VAL A 507 35.29 -44.06 -45.22
CA VAL A 507 34.46 -43.45 -44.18
C VAL A 507 33.01 -43.36 -44.66
N TYR A 508 32.09 -44.07 -44.00
CA TYR A 508 30.67 -44.11 -44.37
C TYR A 508 29.77 -43.78 -43.18
N SER A 509 28.61 -43.18 -43.47
CA SER A 509 27.48 -43.25 -42.54
C SER A 509 26.86 -44.64 -42.64
N CYS A 510 26.45 -45.22 -41.51
CA CYS A 510 25.62 -46.42 -41.50
C CYS A 510 24.29 -46.24 -42.26
N THR A 511 23.87 -45.00 -42.56
CA THR A 511 22.74 -44.74 -43.47
C THR A 511 23.02 -45.28 -44.88
N TYR A 512 24.26 -45.25 -45.35
CA TYR A 512 24.66 -45.84 -46.64
C TYR A 512 24.36 -47.34 -46.65
N PHE A 513 24.84 -48.07 -45.64
CA PHE A 513 24.63 -49.52 -45.55
C PHE A 513 23.17 -49.91 -45.29
N TYR A 514 22.45 -49.11 -44.52
CA TYR A 514 21.01 -49.26 -44.34
C TYR A 514 20.27 -49.21 -45.69
N LEU A 515 20.63 -48.29 -46.58
CA LEU A 515 20.03 -48.19 -47.92
C LEU A 515 20.53 -49.28 -48.89
N LYS A 516 21.77 -49.74 -48.72
CA LYS A 516 22.38 -50.77 -49.56
C LYS A 516 21.80 -52.17 -49.29
N HIS A 517 21.40 -52.46 -48.05
CA HIS A 517 20.94 -53.76 -47.60
C HIS A 517 19.46 -53.77 -47.13
N PRO A 518 18.49 -53.33 -47.96
CA PRO A 518 17.11 -53.08 -47.51
C PRO A 518 16.38 -54.34 -47.03
N GLU A 519 16.63 -55.50 -47.66
CA GLU A 519 16.01 -56.77 -47.26
C GLU A 519 16.45 -57.21 -45.85
N LEU A 520 17.75 -57.05 -45.55
CA LEU A 520 18.30 -57.34 -44.23
C LEU A 520 17.74 -56.39 -43.16
N MET A 521 17.67 -55.08 -43.47
CA MET A 521 17.09 -54.09 -42.56
C MET A 521 15.62 -54.39 -42.27
N GLN A 522 14.85 -54.76 -43.30
CA GLN A 522 13.43 -55.10 -43.16
C GLN A 522 13.24 -56.39 -42.35
N LYS A 523 14.03 -57.43 -42.62
CA LYS A 523 13.94 -58.73 -41.94
C LYS A 523 14.13 -58.60 -40.43
N TYR A 524 15.09 -57.79 -40.00
CA TYR A 524 15.43 -57.60 -38.58
C TYR A 524 14.88 -56.30 -37.99
N ASP A 525 13.93 -55.65 -38.67
CA ASP A 525 13.23 -54.44 -38.20
C ASP A 525 14.16 -53.27 -37.82
N ILE A 526 15.29 -53.14 -38.52
CA ILE A 526 16.23 -52.01 -38.37
C ILE A 526 15.70 -50.85 -39.19
N ARG A 527 15.47 -49.67 -38.57
CA ARG A 527 14.67 -48.59 -39.20
C ARG A 527 15.43 -47.34 -39.61
N ASP A 528 16.69 -47.23 -39.24
CA ASP A 528 17.61 -46.26 -39.81
C ASP A 528 19.08 -46.62 -39.60
N GLY A 529 19.97 -45.79 -40.17
CA GLY A 529 21.42 -45.94 -40.01
C GLY A 529 21.92 -45.76 -38.58
N TYR A 530 21.18 -45.09 -37.68
CA TYR A 530 21.59 -44.99 -36.28
C TYR A 530 21.29 -46.28 -35.52
N GLU A 531 20.11 -46.88 -35.71
CA GLU A 531 19.80 -48.21 -35.15
C GLU A 531 20.83 -49.24 -35.65
N LEU A 532 21.15 -49.22 -36.95
CA LEU A 532 22.20 -50.06 -37.51
C LEU A 532 23.56 -49.81 -36.85
N HIS A 533 23.96 -48.55 -36.68
CA HIS A 533 25.22 -48.20 -35.99
C HIS A 533 25.27 -48.76 -34.57
N PHE A 534 24.19 -48.60 -33.80
CA PHE A 534 24.11 -49.11 -32.43
C PHE A 534 24.18 -50.63 -32.38
N ILE A 535 23.46 -51.33 -33.27
CA ILE A 535 23.48 -52.79 -33.35
C ILE A 535 24.88 -53.28 -33.69
N LEU A 536 25.50 -52.72 -34.74
CA LEU A 536 26.84 -53.12 -35.17
C LEU A 536 27.87 -52.85 -34.07
N ARG A 537 27.81 -51.66 -33.45
CA ARG A 537 28.72 -51.32 -32.35
C ARG A 537 28.50 -52.24 -31.16
N ARG A 538 27.25 -52.51 -30.77
CA ARG A 538 26.92 -53.35 -29.61
C ARG A 538 27.47 -54.77 -29.72
N TYR A 539 27.39 -55.37 -30.90
CA TYR A 539 27.80 -56.76 -31.10
C TYR A 539 29.25 -56.92 -31.54
N PHE A 540 29.84 -55.93 -32.23
CA PHE A 540 31.15 -56.09 -32.87
C PHE A 540 32.22 -55.11 -32.40
N SER A 541 31.94 -54.17 -31.48
CA SER A 541 32.97 -53.24 -30.99
C SER A 541 34.08 -53.90 -30.18
N GLU A 542 33.87 -55.14 -29.73
CA GLU A 542 34.85 -55.93 -28.97
C GLU A 542 35.36 -57.14 -29.75
N ASP A 543 34.91 -57.35 -30.99
CA ASP A 543 35.38 -58.45 -31.85
C ASP A 543 36.78 -58.13 -32.40
N GLU A 544 37.78 -58.95 -32.04
CA GLU A 544 39.19 -58.75 -32.42
C GLU A 544 39.44 -58.74 -33.92
N GLU A 545 38.61 -59.46 -34.70
CA GLU A 545 38.72 -59.50 -36.16
C GLU A 545 38.20 -58.19 -36.76
N ILE A 546 37.05 -57.72 -36.27
CA ILE A 546 36.42 -56.46 -36.73
C ILE A 546 37.24 -55.24 -36.34
N LEU A 547 37.82 -55.22 -35.14
CA LEU A 547 38.63 -54.09 -34.65
C LEU A 547 39.89 -53.82 -35.49
N LYS A 548 40.34 -54.81 -36.27
CA LYS A 548 41.45 -54.69 -37.23
C LYS A 548 41.04 -54.06 -38.55
N ILE A 549 39.75 -54.04 -38.87
CA ILE A 549 39.24 -53.59 -40.18
C ILE A 549 38.35 -52.34 -40.10
N VAL A 550 37.65 -52.11 -39.00
CA VAL A 550 36.69 -51.00 -38.84
C VAL A 550 36.91 -50.23 -37.54
N ASP A 551 36.79 -48.90 -37.61
CA ASP A 551 36.65 -47.99 -36.48
C ASP A 551 35.20 -47.49 -36.35
N PHE A 552 34.61 -47.68 -35.16
CA PHE A 552 33.28 -47.16 -34.82
C PHE A 552 33.38 -45.69 -34.37
N ASN A 553 33.25 -44.77 -35.33
CA ASN A 553 33.32 -43.33 -35.10
C ASN A 553 32.03 -42.77 -34.46
N ARG A 554 31.96 -41.43 -34.29
CA ARG A 554 30.78 -40.75 -33.75
C ARG A 554 29.54 -41.15 -34.56
N GLN A 555 28.49 -41.56 -33.86
CA GLN A 555 27.23 -41.99 -34.48
C GLN A 555 26.74 -41.01 -35.56
N PRO A 556 26.23 -41.48 -36.71
CA PRO A 556 26.12 -42.87 -37.16
C PRO A 556 27.27 -43.24 -38.13
N MET A 557 28.52 -42.87 -37.82
CA MET A 557 29.66 -43.07 -38.73
C MET A 557 30.46 -44.32 -38.38
N ILE A 558 30.89 -45.05 -39.41
CA ILE A 558 31.88 -46.13 -39.34
C ILE A 558 32.94 -45.90 -40.42
N ALA A 559 34.19 -46.25 -40.13
CA ALA A 559 35.30 -46.04 -41.03
C ALA A 559 36.18 -47.27 -41.12
N LYS A 560 36.91 -47.43 -42.23
CA LYS A 560 38.00 -48.42 -42.29
C LYS A 560 39.07 -48.06 -41.26
N LYS A 561 39.66 -49.08 -40.63
CA LYS A 561 40.67 -48.92 -39.59
C LYS A 561 41.75 -47.92 -39.99
N GLY A 562 41.94 -46.89 -39.17
CA GLY A 562 42.94 -45.84 -39.39
C GLY A 562 42.47 -44.66 -40.24
N LEU A 563 41.21 -44.64 -40.69
CA LEU A 563 40.57 -43.48 -41.31
C LEU A 563 39.56 -42.88 -40.31
N THR A 564 39.57 -41.56 -40.10
CA THR A 564 38.65 -40.85 -39.18
C THR A 564 37.72 -39.92 -39.89
#